data_AF-A0A520KEZ3-F1
#
_entry.id   AF-A0A520KEZ3-F1
#
_cell.length_a   1.000
_cell.length_b   1.000
_cell.length_c   1.000
_cell.angle_alpha   90.00
_cell.angle_beta   90.00
_cell.angle_gamma   90.00
#
_symmetry.space_group_name_H-M   'P 1'
#
loop_
_entity.id
_entity.type
_entity.pdbx_description
1 polymer ?
#
loop_
_entity_poly.entity_id
_entity_poly.type
_entity_poly.pdbx_seq_one_letter_code
_entity_poly.pdbx_strand_id
1 'polypeptide(L)'
;SFMKTRERFMGIGQAIIMPLFFASNALYPLQMMPPILREFSTFNPLSYVVDAVRGLLITGDVSNLPLDLVAIAIFNTVMFIIASISFRRIIE
;
A
#
# COMPACT_ATOMS: atom_id res chain seq x y z
N SER A 1 -13.64 18.91 10.00
CA SER A 1 -12.54 19.59 10.72
C SER A 1 -11.23 18.78 10.78
N PHE A 2 -11.26 17.45 10.62
CA PHE A 2 -10.15 16.56 11.00
C PHE A 2 -8.83 16.62 10.17
N MET A 3 -8.76 17.34 9.04
CA MET A 3 -7.54 17.39 8.19
C MET A 3 -7.18 18.78 7.64
N LYS A 4 -7.54 19.87 8.34
CA LYS A 4 -7.34 21.24 7.80
C LYS A 4 -5.90 21.76 7.86
N THR A 5 -5.00 21.17 8.66
CA THR A 5 -3.60 21.62 8.77
C THR A 5 -2.63 20.62 8.14
N ARG A 6 -1.68 21.14 7.35
CA ARG A 6 -0.64 20.36 6.66
C ARG A 6 0.12 19.44 7.62
N GLU A 7 0.43 19.93 8.82
CA GLU A 7 1.14 19.17 9.86
C GLU A 7 0.39 17.92 10.31
N ARG A 8 -0.94 18.02 10.52
CA ARG A 8 -1.76 16.86 10.90
C ARG A 8 -1.88 15.86 9.76
N PHE A 9 -2.01 16.36 8.52
CA PHE A 9 -2.05 15.50 7.34
C PHE A 9 -0.74 14.70 7.17
N MET A 10 0.41 15.38 7.25
CA MET A 10 1.71 14.72 7.18
C MET A 10 1.93 13.76 8.35
N GLY A 11 1.55 14.16 9.58
CA GLY A 11 1.68 13.32 10.77
C GLY A 11 0.85 12.03 10.70
N ILE A 12 -0.40 12.11 10.24
CA ILE A 12 -1.25 10.93 10.04
C ILE A 12 -0.66 10.01 8.95
N GLY A 13 -0.20 10.58 7.84
CA GLY A 13 0.45 9.81 6.79
C GLY A 13 1.63 8.99 7.32
N GLN A 14 2.52 9.63 8.09
CA GLN A 14 3.67 8.95 8.69
C GLN A 14 3.26 7.89 9.73
N ALA A 15 2.24 8.17 10.54
CA ALA A 15 1.74 7.21 11.52
C ALA A 15 1.17 5.94 10.87
N ILE A 16 0.65 6.02 9.65
CA ILE A 16 0.08 4.89 8.92
C ILE A 16 1.15 4.11 8.14
N ILE A 17 2.24 4.75 7.71
CA ILE A 17 3.34 4.10 6.96
C ILE A 17 3.93 2.93 7.74
N MET A 18 4.25 3.10 9.03
CA MET A 18 4.91 2.05 9.81
C MET A 18 4.04 0.80 9.99
N PRO A 19 2.77 0.90 10.42
CA PRO A 19 1.85 -0.24 10.44
C PRO A 19 1.67 -0.91 9.07
N LEU A 20 1.53 -0.13 7.99
CA LEU A 20 1.43 -0.67 6.63
C LEU A 20 2.69 -1.43 6.23
N PHE A 21 3.87 -0.92 6.58
CA PHE A 21 5.13 -1.58 6.29
C PHE A 21 5.25 -2.90 7.07
N PHE A 22 4.87 -2.91 8.34
CA PHE A 22 4.87 -4.12 9.16
C PHE A 22 3.87 -5.17 8.69
N ALA A 23 2.66 -4.74 8.34
CA ALA A 23 1.61 -5.58 7.77
C ALA A 23 1.80 -5.85 6.27
N SER A 24 3.02 -5.67 5.74
CA SER A 24 3.38 -6.02 4.38
C SER A 24 4.42 -7.12 4.38
N ASN A 25 4.67 -7.69 3.20
CA ASN A 25 5.72 -8.69 3.01
C ASN A 25 7.16 -8.11 3.06
N ALA A 26 7.36 -6.87 3.51
CA ALA A 26 8.70 -6.24 3.54
C ALA A 26 9.61 -6.82 4.61
N LEU A 27 9.08 -7.01 5.83
CA LEU A 27 9.86 -7.48 6.99
C LEU A 27 9.88 -8.99 7.12
N TYR A 28 8.75 -9.63 6.85
CA TYR A 28 8.56 -11.07 7.02
C TYR A 28 8.00 -11.67 5.73
N PRO A 29 8.64 -12.70 5.15
CA PRO A 29 8.09 -13.47 4.04
C PRO A 29 6.66 -13.96 4.31
N LEU A 30 5.77 -13.83 3.32
CA LEU A 30 4.36 -14.23 3.38
C LEU A 30 4.18 -15.69 3.83
N GLN A 31 5.11 -16.58 3.51
CA GLN A 31 5.04 -17.99 3.90
C GLN A 31 5.25 -18.20 5.42
N MET A 32 5.91 -17.26 6.10
CA MET A 32 6.20 -17.32 7.54
C MET A 32 5.26 -16.45 8.38
N MET A 33 4.31 -15.76 7.74
CA MET A 33 3.35 -14.91 8.46
C MET A 33 2.26 -15.72 9.16
N PRO A 34 1.85 -15.31 10.39
CA PRO A 34 0.63 -15.79 11.01
C PRO A 34 -0.60 -15.56 10.11
N PRO A 35 -1.66 -16.39 10.20
CA PRO A 35 -2.81 -16.32 9.30
C PRO A 35 -3.46 -14.94 9.21
N ILE A 36 -3.63 -14.28 10.35
CA ILE A 36 -4.24 -12.96 10.45
C ILE A 36 -3.40 -11.91 9.70
N LEU A 37 -2.08 -11.89 9.94
CA LEU A 37 -1.18 -10.95 9.27
C LEU A 37 -1.08 -11.21 7.76
N ARG A 38 -1.19 -12.48 7.36
CA ARG A 38 -1.22 -12.87 5.96
C ARG A 38 -2.45 -12.31 5.25
N GLU A 39 -3.63 -12.40 5.87
CA GLU A 39 -4.85 -11.80 5.33
C GLU A 39 -4.70 -10.28 5.18
N PHE A 40 -4.23 -9.57 6.22
CA PHE A 40 -3.97 -8.12 6.12
C PHE A 40 -2.97 -7.77 5.01
N SER A 41 -1.94 -8.58 4.83
CA SER A 41 -0.93 -8.37 3.79
C SER A 41 -1.49 -8.50 2.38
N THR A 42 -2.51 -9.34 2.16
CA THR A 42 -3.16 -9.48 0.84
C THR A 42 -3.97 -8.26 0.43
N PHE A 43 -4.52 -7.51 1.39
CA PHE A 43 -5.20 -6.24 1.10
C PHE A 43 -4.26 -5.05 1.03
N ASN A 44 -3.00 -5.23 1.44
CA ASN A 44 -2.02 -4.16 1.52
C ASN A 44 -1.32 -3.97 0.16
N PRO A 45 -1.50 -2.83 -0.54
CA PRO A 45 -0.85 -2.57 -1.83
C PRO A 45 0.68 -2.59 -1.75
N LEU A 46 1.24 -2.30 -0.56
CA LEU A 46 2.68 -2.31 -0.35
C LEU A 46 3.28 -3.71 -0.46
N SER A 47 2.50 -4.77 -0.16
CA SER A 47 2.94 -6.16 -0.34
C SER A 47 3.28 -6.47 -1.79
N TYR A 48 2.46 -6.00 -2.73
CA TYR A 48 2.65 -6.19 -4.17
C TYR A 48 3.86 -5.41 -4.69
N VAL A 49 4.10 -4.20 -4.18
CA VAL A 49 5.30 -3.41 -4.52
C VAL A 49 6.56 -4.16 -4.08
N VAL A 50 6.56 -4.65 -2.84
CA VAL A 50 7.69 -5.37 -2.28
C VAL A 50 7.95 -6.68 -3.02
N ASP A 51 6.89 -7.41 -3.38
CA ASP A 51 7.00 -8.67 -4.12
C ASP A 51 7.54 -8.44 -5.53
N ALA A 52 7.04 -7.44 -6.25
CA ALA A 52 7.57 -7.05 -7.56
C ALA A 52 9.05 -6.66 -7.49
N VAL A 53 9.43 -5.83 -6.53
CA VAL A 53 10.83 -5.40 -6.34
C VAL A 53 11.72 -6.59 -6.01
N ARG A 54 11.27 -7.52 -5.15
CA ARG A 54 12.02 -8.73 -4.80
C ARG A 54 12.18 -9.66 -5.99
N GLY A 55 11.11 -9.86 -6.77
CA GLY A 55 11.10 -10.61 -8.02
C GLY A 55 12.15 -10.08 -9.00
N LEU A 56 12.18 -8.75 -9.17
CA LEU A 56 13.08 -8.08 -10.10
C LEU A 56 14.53 -8.01 -9.65
N LEU A 57 14.79 -7.86 -8.34
CA LEU A 57 16.15 -7.58 -7.84
C LEU A 57 16.84 -8.77 -7.19
N ILE A 58 16.09 -9.73 -6.65
CA ILE A 58 16.66 -10.79 -5.79
C ILE A 58 16.42 -12.17 -6.38
N THR A 59 15.17 -12.54 -6.65
CA THR A 59 14.84 -13.92 -7.04
C THR A 59 14.88 -14.16 -8.54
N GLY A 60 14.68 -13.11 -9.36
CA GLY A 60 14.49 -13.23 -10.81
C GLY A 60 13.14 -13.83 -11.20
N ASP A 61 12.27 -14.15 -10.23
CA ASP A 61 10.94 -14.69 -10.47
C ASP A 61 9.95 -13.55 -10.73
N VAL A 62 9.58 -13.38 -12.00
CA VAL A 62 8.64 -12.35 -12.47
C VAL A 62 7.26 -12.91 -12.82
N SER A 63 6.97 -14.15 -12.42
CA SER A 63 5.69 -14.80 -12.73
C SER A 63 4.48 -14.01 -12.20
N ASN A 64 4.60 -13.43 -11.00
CA ASN A 64 3.55 -12.65 -10.35
C ASN A 64 3.60 -11.15 -10.70
N LEU A 65 4.62 -10.69 -11.43
CA LEU A 65 4.82 -9.27 -11.72
C LEU A 65 3.60 -8.61 -12.39
N PRO A 66 2.89 -9.24 -13.36
CA PRO A 66 1.69 -8.64 -13.94
C PRO A 66 0.57 -8.45 -12.91
N LEU A 67 0.41 -9.40 -11.99
CA LEU A 67 -0.58 -9.32 -10.92
C LEU A 67 -0.23 -8.19 -9.95
N ASP A 68 1.03 -8.10 -9.55
CA ASP A 68 1.53 -7.04 -8.67
C ASP A 68 1.26 -5.65 -9.27
N LEU A 69 1.59 -5.47 -10.56
CA LEU A 69 1.37 -4.22 -11.27
C LEU A 69 -0.11 -3.86 -11.40
N VAL A 70 -0.98 -4.84 -11.69
CA VAL A 70 -2.43 -4.63 -11.77
C VAL A 70 -3.00 -4.25 -10.41
N ALA A 71 -2.59 -4.92 -9.34
CA ALA A 71 -3.04 -4.61 -7.98
C ALA A 71 -2.65 -3.18 -7.58
N ILE A 72 -1.39 -2.78 -7.84
CA ILE A 72 -0.90 -1.43 -7.58
C ILE A 72 -1.66 -0.40 -8.43
N ALA A 73 -1.88 -0.68 -9.72
CA ALA A 73 -2.60 0.22 -10.62
C ALA A 73 -4.04 0.43 -10.15
N ILE A 74 -4.75 -0.63 -9.80
CA ILE A 74 -6.12 -0.56 -9.26
C ILE A 74 -6.14 0.28 -7.99
N PHE A 75 -5.26 -0.01 -7.03
CA PHE A 75 -5.20 0.75 -5.78
C PHE A 75 -4.92 2.23 -6.02
N ASN A 76 -3.96 2.55 -6.89
CA ASN A 76 -3.62 3.93 -7.24
C ASN A 76 -4.79 4.65 -7.91
N THR A 77 -5.47 4.00 -8.86
CA THR A 77 -6.66 4.57 -9.52
C THR A 77 -7.77 4.84 -8.52
N VAL A 78 -8.06 3.90 -7.63
CA VAL A 78 -9.10 4.07 -6.59
C VAL A 78 -8.75 5.23 -5.65
N MET A 79 -7.52 5.26 -5.13
CA MET A 79 -7.07 6.34 -4.25
C MET A 79 -7.06 7.70 -4.96
N PHE A 80 -6.66 7.73 -6.23
CA PHE A 80 -6.68 8.95 -7.03
C PHE A 80 -8.10 9.49 -7.22
N ILE A 81 -9.08 8.61 -7.50
CA ILE A 81 -10.50 9.00 -7.61
C ILE A 81 -11.00 9.53 -6.26
N ILE A 82 -10.73 8.83 -5.15
CA ILE A 82 -11.13 9.26 -3.81
C ILE A 82 -10.53 10.63 -3.47
N ALA A 83 -9.24 10.83 -3.77
CA ALA A 83 -8.56 12.10 -3.57
C ALA A 83 -9.20 13.20 -4.42
N SER A 84 -9.45 12.95 -5.72
CA SER A 84 -10.07 13.92 -6.64
C SER A 84 -11.45 14.38 -6.15
N ILE A 85 -12.28 13.44 -5.68
CA ILE A 85 -13.61 13.74 -5.11
C ILE A 85 -13.47 14.52 -3.79
N SER A 86 -12.53 14.12 -2.94
CA SER A 86 -12.29 14.77 -1.64
C SER A 86 -11.80 16.21 -1.80
N PHE A 87 -10.96 16.48 -2.79
CA PHE A 87 -10.49 17.84 -3.11
C PHE A 87 -11.60 18.73 -3.67
N ARG A 88 -12.50 18.20 -4.52
CA ARG A 88 -13.69 18.95 -4.97
C ARG A 88 -14.54 19.44 -3.79
N ARG A 89 -14.75 18.59 -2.78
CA ARG A 89 -15.52 18.92 -1.56
C ARG A 89 -14.88 19.97 -0.63
N ILE A 90 -13.63 20.34 -0.84
CA ILE A 90 -12.94 21.35 -0.02
C ILE A 90 -13.06 22.74 -0.67
N ILE A 91 -13.32 22.80 -1.98
CA ILE A 91 -13.41 24.03 -2.76
C ILE A 91 -14.87 24.54 -2.83
N GLU A 92 -15.86 23.66 -2.61
CA GLU A 92 -17.25 24.01 -2.26
C GLU A 92 -17.40 24.31 -0.76
#